data_AF-A0AA38C2C1-F1
#
_entry.id   AF-A0AA38C2C1-F1
#
_cell.length_a   1.000
_cell.length_b   1.000
_cell.length_c   1.000
_cell.angle_alpha   90.00
_cell.angle_beta   90.00
_cell.angle_gamma   90.00
#
_symmetry.space_group_name_H-M   'P 1'
#
loop_
_entity.id
_entity.type
_entity.pdbx_description
1 polymer ?
#
loop_
_entity_poly.entity_id
_entity_poly.type
_entity_poly.pdbx_seq_one_letter_code
_entity_poly.pdbx_strand_id
1 'polypeptide(L)'
;LGYIKYILKSSVRNVPIFGWGFHILEFILVERKWELDKPVIESMLSTFMDPQDPLWLVLFPEGTDFTEQKCRRSQQFAKEHGLPVLSNVLLPRTKGFTSCLALLRGSMDA
;
A
#
# COMPACT_ATOMS: atom_id res chain seq x y z
N LEU A 1 10.19 1.50 -15.44
CA LEU A 1 9.60 0.68 -16.53
C LEU A 1 8.16 0.30 -16.19
N GLY A 2 7.22 0.58 -17.08
CA GLY A 2 5.79 0.32 -16.87
C GLY A 2 5.12 1.29 -15.89
N TYR A 3 3.87 1.62 -16.17
CA TYR A 3 3.09 2.62 -15.44
C TYR A 3 2.48 2.09 -14.14
N ILE A 4 2.37 0.76 -13.98
CA ILE A 4 1.74 0.14 -12.81
C ILE A 4 2.78 -0.18 -11.74
N LYS A 5 2.61 0.40 -10.55
CA LYS A 5 3.45 0.18 -9.37
C LYS A 5 2.63 -0.41 -8.24
N TYR A 6 3.18 -1.42 -7.57
CA TYR A 6 2.54 -2.06 -6.41
C TYR A 6 3.27 -1.72 -5.12
N ILE A 7 2.51 -1.49 -4.05
CA ILE A 7 3.04 -1.49 -2.68
C ILE A 7 2.94 -2.90 -2.11
N LEU A 8 4.08 -3.54 -1.87
CA LEU A 8 4.17 -4.95 -1.49
C LEU A 8 4.94 -5.15 -0.19
N LYS A 9 4.70 -6.26 0.48
CA LYS A 9 5.47 -6.63 1.68
C LYS A 9 6.92 -6.94 1.31
N SER A 10 7.87 -6.42 2.08
CA SER A 10 9.32 -6.67 1.91
C SER A 10 9.69 -8.15 1.80
N SER A 11 9.01 -9.01 2.57
CA SER A 11 9.27 -10.46 2.58
C SER A 11 9.07 -11.15 1.24
N VAL A 12 8.32 -10.54 0.30
CA VAL A 12 8.13 -11.09 -1.05
C VAL A 12 9.43 -11.00 -1.86
N ARG A 13 10.37 -10.12 -1.49
CA ARG A 13 11.72 -10.07 -2.09
C ARG A 13 12.47 -11.40 -2.00
N ASN A 14 12.20 -12.19 -0.96
CA ASN A 14 12.88 -13.46 -0.71
C ASN A 14 12.37 -14.62 -1.58
N VAL A 15 11.34 -14.40 -2.41
CA VAL A 15 10.84 -15.42 -3.33
C VAL A 15 11.81 -15.51 -4.52
N PRO A 16 12.37 -16.70 -4.83
CA PRO A 16 13.30 -16.86 -5.94
C PRO A 16 12.66 -16.42 -7.27
N ILE A 17 13.46 -15.85 -8.18
CA ILE A 17 13.05 -15.23 -9.47
C ILE A 17 12.32 -13.87 -9.31
N PHE A 18 11.42 -13.72 -8.34
CA PHE A 18 10.62 -12.50 -8.16
C PHE A 18 11.41 -11.31 -7.62
N GLY A 19 12.44 -11.54 -6.79
CA GLY A 19 13.27 -10.47 -6.24
C GLY A 19 13.86 -9.55 -7.33
N TRP A 20 14.40 -10.12 -8.42
CA TRP A 20 14.93 -9.36 -9.55
C TRP A 20 13.84 -8.64 -10.34
N GLY A 21 12.70 -9.29 -10.56
CA GLY A 21 11.55 -8.70 -11.25
C GLY A 21 11.01 -7.46 -10.54
N PHE A 22 10.95 -7.46 -9.20
CA PHE A 22 10.48 -6.30 -8.45
C PHE A 22 11.43 -5.11 -8.51
N HIS A 23 12.74 -5.35 -8.62
CA HIS A 23 13.71 -4.28 -8.85
C HIS A 23 13.55 -3.67 -10.24
N ILE A 24 13.27 -4.46 -11.27
CA ILE A 24 13.05 -3.99 -12.65
C ILE A 24 11.72 -3.23 -12.77
N LEU A 25 10.68 -3.66 -12.05
CA LEU A 25 9.34 -3.05 -12.07
C LEU A 25 9.18 -1.87 -11.11
N GLU A 26 10.19 -1.58 -10.28
CA GLU A 26 10.21 -0.48 -9.30
C GLU A 26 9.06 -0.55 -8.29
N PHE A 27 8.76 -1.76 -7.79
CA PHE A 27 7.73 -1.93 -6.75
C PHE A 27 8.19 -1.40 -5.38
N ILE A 28 7.26 -0.82 -4.63
CA ILE A 28 7.52 -0.20 -3.34
C ILE A 28 7.39 -1.27 -2.26
N LEU A 29 8.53 -1.71 -1.72
CA LEU A 29 8.57 -2.72 -0.67
C LEU A 29 8.47 -2.10 0.73
N VAL A 30 7.55 -2.61 1.55
CA VAL A 30 7.29 -2.13 2.92
C VAL A 30 7.45 -3.22 3.98
N GLU A 31 8.08 -2.86 5.11
CA GLU A 31 8.32 -3.70 6.28
C GLU A 31 7.14 -3.74 7.26
N ARG A 32 6.08 -2.95 6.99
CA ARG A 32 4.94 -2.72 7.89
C ARG A 32 5.34 -2.01 9.19
N LYS A 33 6.38 -1.20 9.12
CA LYS A 33 6.89 -0.34 10.20
C LYS A 33 6.95 1.08 9.66
N TRP A 34 6.01 1.91 10.09
CA TRP A 34 5.81 3.26 9.54
C TRP A 34 7.09 4.10 9.48
N GLU A 35 7.90 4.09 10.55
CA GLU A 35 9.16 4.84 10.63
C GLU A 35 10.18 4.44 9.55
N LEU A 36 10.15 3.18 9.11
CA LEU A 36 11.03 2.67 8.05
C LEU A 36 10.41 2.86 6.66
N ASP A 37 9.10 2.67 6.56
CA ASP A 37 8.38 2.64 5.29
C ASP A 37 8.15 4.04 4.73
N LYS A 38 7.93 5.05 5.60
CA LYS A 38 7.66 6.43 5.20
C LYS A 38 8.74 7.01 4.27
N PRO A 39 10.03 7.05 4.63
CA PRO A 39 11.06 7.63 3.75
C PRO A 39 11.20 6.87 2.42
N VAL A 40 10.98 5.56 2.41
CA VAL A 40 11.00 4.74 1.18
C VAL A 40 9.85 5.11 0.26
N ILE A 41 8.64 5.22 0.80
CA ILE A 41 7.44 5.63 0.05
C ILE A 41 7.63 7.05 -0.50
N GLU A 42 8.07 8.00 0.33
CA GLU A 42 8.30 9.39 -0.08
C GLU A 42 9.34 9.48 -1.20
N SER A 43 10.49 8.81 -1.04
CA SER A 43 11.54 8.81 -2.05
C SER A 43 11.08 8.21 -3.37
N MET A 44 10.42 7.04 -3.34
CA MET A 44 9.96 6.37 -4.56
C MET A 44 8.83 7.13 -5.25
N LEU A 45 7.82 7.61 -4.51
CA LEU A 45 6.70 8.34 -5.13
C LEU A 45 7.13 9.70 -5.68
N SER A 46 8.16 10.33 -5.10
CA SER A 46 8.70 11.59 -5.62
C SER A 46 9.26 11.46 -7.04
N THR A 47 9.69 10.26 -7.46
CA THR A 47 10.18 10.02 -8.82
C THR A 47 9.05 9.81 -9.84
N PHE A 48 7.80 9.68 -9.39
CA PHE A 48 6.63 9.42 -10.24
C PHE A 48 5.62 10.59 -10.23
N MET A 49 6.11 11.82 -10.04
CA MET A 49 5.28 13.03 -10.02
C MET A 49 5.22 13.75 -11.37
N ASP A 50 5.94 13.29 -12.39
CA ASP A 50 5.93 13.90 -13.72
C ASP A 50 4.56 13.66 -14.41
N PRO A 51 3.79 14.72 -14.74
CA PRO A 51 2.50 14.56 -15.42
C PRO A 51 2.60 13.92 -16.81
N GLN A 52 3.78 13.92 -17.44
CA GLN A 52 4.01 13.25 -18.73
C GLN A 52 4.30 11.75 -18.57
N ASP A 53 4.51 11.25 -17.34
CA ASP A 53 4.74 9.84 -17.04
C ASP A 53 3.59 9.27 -16.17
N PRO A 54 2.57 8.63 -16.77
CA PRO A 54 1.38 8.21 -16.04
C PRO A 54 1.70 7.14 -14.99
N LEU A 55 1.16 7.31 -13.78
CA LEU A 55 1.34 6.38 -12.66
C LEU A 55 0.02 5.70 -12.28
N TRP A 56 0.03 4.37 -12.29
CA TRP A 56 -1.01 3.51 -11.71
C TRP A 56 -0.49 2.87 -10.42
N LEU A 57 -0.82 3.48 -9.28
CA LEU A 57 -0.41 2.95 -7.97
C LEU A 57 -1.46 2.01 -7.40
N VAL A 58 -1.08 0.75 -7.15
CA VAL A 58 -1.93 -0.27 -6.53
C VAL A 58 -1.48 -0.49 -5.09
N LEU A 59 -2.40 -0.28 -4.15
CA LEU A 59 -2.19 -0.50 -2.73
C LEU A 59 -3.42 -1.13 -2.07
N PHE A 60 -3.18 -1.98 -1.07
CA PHE A 60 -4.23 -2.65 -0.31
C PHE A 60 -4.24 -2.12 1.13
N PRO A 61 -5.14 -1.18 1.48
CA PRO A 61 -5.10 -0.50 2.77
C PRO A 61 -5.39 -1.44 3.95
N GLU A 62 -6.05 -2.59 3.74
CA GLU A 62 -6.23 -3.63 4.75
C GLU A 62 -4.88 -4.21 5.24
N GLY A 63 -3.87 -4.22 4.35
CA GLY A 63 -2.52 -4.69 4.64
C GLY A 63 -2.41 -6.21 4.85
N THR A 64 -3.46 -6.98 4.58
CA THR A 64 -3.45 -8.44 4.65
C THR A 64 -4.62 -9.05 3.88
N ASP A 65 -4.48 -10.30 3.46
CA ASP A 65 -5.57 -11.06 2.86
C ASP A 65 -6.72 -11.26 3.85
N PHE A 66 -7.94 -11.16 3.31
CA PHE A 66 -9.18 -11.40 4.01
C PHE A 66 -9.31 -12.87 4.40
N THR A 67 -9.62 -13.12 5.67
CA THR A 67 -10.08 -14.43 6.16
C THR A 67 -11.20 -14.21 7.15
N GLU A 68 -12.09 -15.18 7.31
CA GLU A 68 -13.24 -15.05 8.23
C GLU A 68 -12.78 -14.75 9.67
N GLN A 69 -11.70 -15.40 10.12
CA GLN A 69 -11.11 -15.16 11.44
C GLN A 69 -10.59 -13.71 11.59
N LYS A 70 -9.93 -13.17 10.56
CA LYS A 70 -9.46 -11.77 10.57
C LYS A 70 -10.62 -10.80 10.49
N CYS A 71 -11.68 -11.12 9.74
CA CYS A 71 -12.90 -10.33 9.66
C CYS A 71 -13.57 -10.22 11.03
N ARG A 72 -13.79 -11.35 11.73
CA ARG A 72 -14.35 -11.36 13.09
C ARG A 72 -13.53 -10.50 14.06
N ARG A 73 -12.20 -10.60 14.01
CA ARG A 73 -11.29 -9.72 14.81
C ARG A 73 -11.43 -8.24 14.44
N SER A 74 -11.48 -7.92 13.14
CA SER A 74 -11.68 -6.55 12.66
C SER A 74 -13.02 -5.99 13.12
N GLN A 75 -14.09 -6.79 13.09
CA GLN A 75 -15.42 -6.41 13.54
C GLN A 75 -15.47 -6.19 15.06
N GLN A 76 -14.80 -7.02 15.84
CA GLN A 76 -14.69 -6.83 17.28
C GLN A 76 -13.98 -5.50 17.59
N PHE A 77 -12.82 -5.26 16.97
CA PHE A 77 -12.10 -4.00 17.10
C PHE A 77 -12.97 -2.81 16.70
N ALA A 78 -13.73 -2.93 15.61
CA ALA A 78 -14.63 -1.88 15.14
C ALA A 78 -15.69 -1.52 16.19
N LYS A 79 -16.36 -2.53 16.77
CA LYS A 79 -17.38 -2.34 17.81
C LYS A 79 -16.82 -1.68 19.06
N GLU A 80 -15.65 -2.13 19.52
CA GLU A 80 -14.98 -1.59 20.72
C GLU A 80 -14.59 -0.11 20.56
N HIS A 81 -14.27 0.32 19.34
CA HIS A 81 -13.82 1.69 19.03
C HIS A 81 -14.91 2.56 18.38
N GLY A 82 -16.17 2.08 18.31
CA GLY A 82 -17.27 2.81 17.70
C GLY A 82 -17.12 3.06 16.19
N LEU A 83 -16.35 2.21 15.49
CA LEU A 83 -16.13 2.28 14.05
C LEU A 83 -17.18 1.45 13.29
N PRO A 84 -17.40 1.74 11.99
CA PRO A 84 -18.28 0.93 11.15
C PRO A 84 -17.87 -0.54 11.12
N VAL A 85 -18.85 -1.42 11.34
CA VAL A 85 -18.64 -2.87 11.32
C VAL A 85 -18.79 -3.36 9.87
N LEU A 86 -17.68 -3.78 9.28
CA LEU A 86 -17.61 -4.24 7.88
C LEU A 86 -17.72 -5.77 7.82
N SER A 87 -18.38 -6.28 6.78
CA SER A 87 -18.61 -7.74 6.61
C SER A 87 -17.80 -8.36 5.47
N ASN A 88 -17.54 -7.59 4.41
CA ASN A 88 -16.89 -8.07 3.19
C ASN A 88 -15.42 -7.64 3.08
N VAL A 89 -14.99 -6.69 3.91
CA VAL A 89 -13.67 -6.05 3.91
C VAL A 89 -13.18 -5.87 5.34
N LEU A 90 -11.87 -5.76 5.52
CA LEU A 90 -11.28 -5.43 6.81
C LEU A 90 -11.19 -3.92 7.01
N LEU A 91 -11.05 -3.47 8.25
CA LEU A 91 -10.80 -2.06 8.53
C LEU A 91 -9.47 -1.61 7.91
N PRO A 92 -9.46 -0.52 7.12
CA PRO A 92 -8.26 -0.07 6.44
C PRO A 92 -7.26 0.57 7.40
N ARG A 93 -5.97 0.33 7.15
CA ARG A 93 -4.85 1.06 7.74
C ARG A 93 -4.56 2.30 6.87
N THR A 94 -5.01 3.45 7.32
CA THR A 94 -5.06 4.66 6.48
C THR A 94 -3.71 5.35 6.27
N LYS A 95 -2.75 5.24 7.20
CA LYS A 95 -1.50 6.02 7.18
C LYS A 95 -0.75 5.98 5.84
N GLY A 96 -0.53 4.78 5.31
CA GLY A 96 0.18 4.61 4.03
C GLY A 96 -0.60 5.21 2.86
N PHE A 97 -1.89 4.95 2.79
CA PHE A 97 -2.78 5.52 1.77
C PHE A 97 -2.79 7.05 1.82
N THR A 98 -2.98 7.64 3.00
CA THR A 98 -3.00 9.09 3.17
C THR A 98 -1.68 9.74 2.79
N SER A 99 -0.55 9.07 3.05
CA SER A 99 0.78 9.54 2.65
C SER A 99 0.95 9.56 1.13
N CYS A 100 0.55 8.47 0.46
CA CYS A 100 0.59 8.38 -0.99
C CYS A 100 -0.30 9.44 -1.63
N LEU A 101 -1.53 9.58 -1.11
CA LEU A 101 -2.49 10.57 -1.58
C LEU A 101 -1.97 11.99 -1.42
N ALA A 102 -1.34 12.32 -0.29
CA ALA A 102 -0.80 13.65 -0.04
C ALA A 102 0.32 14.02 -1.02
N LEU A 103 1.20 13.06 -1.37
CA LEU A 103 2.30 13.27 -2.31
C LEU A 103 1.81 13.38 -3.77
N LEU A 104 0.92 12.49 -4.18
CA LEU A 104 0.48 12.38 -5.57
C LEU A 104 -0.68 13.30 -5.92
N ARG A 105 -1.25 14.04 -4.95
CA ARG A 105 -2.45 14.86 -5.17
C ARG A 105 -2.32 15.85 -6.32
N GLY A 106 -1.14 16.40 -6.55
CA GLY A 106 -0.89 17.36 -7.62
C GLY A 106 -0.60 16.73 -8.98
N SER A 107 -0.31 15.43 -9.04
CA SER A 107 0.03 14.71 -10.27
C SER A 107 -1.08 13.78 -10.77
N MET A 108 -2.10 13.49 -9.95
CA MET A 108 -3.26 12.68 -10.38
C MET A 108 -4.31 13.56 -11.06
N ASP A 109 -4.77 13.12 -12.22
CA ASP A 109 -6.02 13.55 -12.83
C ASP A 109 -7.22 12.92 -12.09
N ALA A 110 -8.26 13.73 -11.87
CA ALA A 110 -9.45 13.37 -11.08
C ALA A 110 -10.60 12.89 -11.97
#